data_AF-A0A7C7QRR6-F1
#
_entry.id   AF-A0A7C7QRR6-F1
#
_cell.length_a   1.000
_cell.length_b   1.000
_cell.length_c   1.000
_cell.angle_alpha   90.00
_cell.angle_beta   90.00
_cell.angle_gamma   90.00
#
_symmetry.space_group_name_H-M   'P 1'
#
loop_
_entity.id
_entity.type
_entity.pdbx_description
1 polymer ?
#
loop_
_entity_poly.entity_id
_entity_poly.type
_entity_poly.pdbx_seq_one_letter_code
_entity_poly.pdbx_strand_id
1 'polypeptide(L)'
;MWRGKATRTPSPSSPASSSALPPRSFPGRSSDRFPCRSRGDCSSQPELLAILPTDKGLLIISHYVGGKDFNLSKDKSGKGRASWRRVDLHIHTPASACYAEPNVTYLDILRKAGEKGLDIIAITDHNTVAGCAAMAKEIEELTLLERLNRLRAQEKQHLEEYRRLGDKILVLPGFEFTATLGFHILGIFSEKTSIRELEHILLDLNIPPDKLDAGSTEVGATTDVLTAYRIIDEAGGLVIAAHANSSNGVAMQGLSFGGQTKIAYTQDPHLHALEVTDLEKKGRRTTASFYSGSKPESPRRMHCIQGSDAHRLNRDPHDKNALGVGDRVTEVLLPEVSFEALKAVFLGDDFARTRPYRPAKAPFDHVRAAREQGPSIVQSFHESMTKKGGRLHAIICDVVAFANANGGVIYVGARADPKVPPVGISNPEEAIGLLKAEIQRKVTPPLDVTIDSLESEGKKIIRLVVPKGSDVPYAVDGTKIYVRSESETSLALRDE
;
A
#
# COMPACT_ATOMS: atom_id res chain seq x y z
N MET A 1 21.41 -47.85 28.30
CA MET A 1 20.73 -47.74 29.61
C MET A 1 19.31 -47.27 29.38
N TRP A 2 18.32 -48.01 29.93
CA TRP A 2 16.91 -47.65 30.19
C TRP A 2 16.03 -47.23 29.00
N ARG A 3 15.25 -48.16 28.42
CA ARG A 3 13.90 -48.67 28.81
C ARG A 3 12.75 -47.70 28.48
N GLY A 4 11.82 -48.19 27.64
CA GLY A 4 10.70 -47.43 27.09
C GLY A 4 9.42 -47.46 27.91
N LYS A 5 8.32 -47.05 27.27
CA LYS A 5 6.93 -47.47 27.54
C LYS A 5 6.00 -46.92 26.46
N ALA A 6 5.34 -47.82 25.76
CA ALA A 6 4.10 -47.58 25.03
C ALA A 6 2.93 -47.75 26.00
N THR A 7 1.85 -46.97 25.85
CA THR A 7 0.46 -47.42 26.11
C THR A 7 -0.58 -46.39 25.66
N ARG A 8 -1.46 -46.87 24.77
CA ARG A 8 -2.94 -46.80 24.76
C ARG A 8 -3.69 -45.46 24.61
N THR A 9 -4.46 -45.43 23.52
CA THR A 9 -5.72 -44.71 23.27
C THR A 9 -6.80 -45.01 24.32
N PRO A 10 -7.83 -44.14 24.44
CA PRO A 10 -9.12 -44.48 23.84
C PRO A 10 -9.92 -43.29 23.25
N SER A 11 -10.72 -43.62 22.25
CA SER A 11 -11.84 -42.86 21.68
C SER A 11 -13.11 -42.88 22.56
N PRO A 12 -14.03 -41.92 22.39
CA PRO A 12 -15.48 -42.15 22.50
C PRO A 12 -16.24 -41.58 21.27
N SER A 13 -16.91 -42.40 20.47
CA SER A 13 -18.32 -42.84 20.58
C SER A 13 -19.37 -41.81 20.11
N SER A 14 -19.93 -42.06 18.92
CA SER A 14 -21.21 -41.54 18.42
C SER A 14 -22.40 -42.14 19.18
N PRO A 15 -23.59 -41.52 19.11
CA PRO A 15 -24.84 -42.27 19.14
C PRO A 15 -25.59 -42.17 17.81
N ALA A 16 -26.18 -43.29 17.41
CA ALA A 16 -27.14 -43.42 16.35
C ALA A 16 -28.56 -43.18 16.87
N SER A 17 -29.45 -42.64 16.03
CA SER A 17 -30.84 -43.08 15.99
C SER A 17 -31.47 -42.82 14.61
N SER A 18 -32.17 -43.83 14.16
CA SER A 18 -32.85 -44.00 12.89
C SER A 18 -34.34 -43.65 12.98
N SER A 19 -34.92 -43.07 11.94
CA SER A 19 -36.28 -43.40 11.51
C SER A 19 -36.48 -43.06 10.03
N ALA A 20 -37.25 -43.91 9.35
CA ALA A 20 -37.44 -43.98 7.91
C ALA A 20 -38.78 -43.35 7.46
N LEU A 21 -38.74 -42.57 6.36
CA LEU A 21 -39.59 -42.44 5.13
C LEU A 21 -41.09 -42.88 5.12
N PRO A 22 -41.95 -42.54 4.10
CA PRO A 22 -42.07 -41.41 3.11
C PRO A 22 -43.58 -40.99 2.88
N PRO A 23 -44.14 -40.64 1.67
CA PRO A 23 -43.84 -39.63 0.61
C PRO A 23 -45.02 -38.67 0.19
N ARG A 24 -44.67 -37.65 -0.63
CA ARG A 24 -45.37 -36.95 -1.76
C ARG A 24 -46.91 -36.96 -1.95
N SER A 25 -47.47 -35.78 -2.30
CA SER A 25 -48.45 -35.61 -3.40
C SER A 25 -48.69 -34.14 -3.82
N PHE A 26 -48.52 -33.85 -5.13
CA PHE A 26 -49.19 -32.78 -5.91
C PHE A 26 -50.59 -33.28 -6.33
N PRO A 27 -51.62 -32.44 -6.56
CA PRO A 27 -51.92 -31.82 -7.88
C PRO A 27 -52.58 -30.41 -7.72
N GLY A 28 -52.96 -29.60 -8.71
CA GLY A 28 -53.11 -29.71 -10.17
C GLY A 28 -53.63 -28.36 -10.73
N ARG A 29 -53.58 -28.23 -12.06
CA ARG A 29 -54.01 -27.08 -12.87
C ARG A 29 -55.55 -27.05 -13.08
N SER A 30 -56.10 -25.85 -13.25
CA SER A 30 -57.23 -25.52 -14.17
C SER A 30 -57.25 -24.00 -14.36
N SER A 31 -56.83 -23.41 -15.48
CA SER A 31 -57.56 -23.20 -16.75
C SER A 31 -59.05 -22.89 -16.56
N ASP A 32 -59.45 -21.63 -16.78
CA ASP A 32 -60.72 -21.33 -17.42
C ASP A 32 -60.74 -19.96 -18.13
N ARG A 33 -61.51 -19.94 -19.22
CA ARG A 33 -61.54 -18.97 -20.31
C ARG A 33 -62.58 -17.86 -20.07
N PHE A 34 -62.27 -16.68 -20.63
CA PHE A 34 -63.11 -15.63 -21.25
C PHE A 34 -64.63 -15.86 -21.38
N PRO A 35 -65.49 -14.79 -21.31
CA PRO A 35 -65.77 -14.03 -22.53
C PRO A 35 -65.98 -12.51 -22.41
N CYS A 36 -65.91 -11.90 -23.60
CA CYS A 36 -65.98 -10.50 -24.01
C CYS A 36 -67.42 -10.00 -24.24
N ARG A 37 -67.66 -8.69 -24.03
CA ARG A 37 -68.67 -7.76 -24.62
C ARG A 37 -68.55 -6.41 -23.87
N SER A 38 -68.71 -5.20 -24.39
CA SER A 38 -68.87 -4.61 -25.73
C SER A 38 -68.98 -3.07 -25.58
N ARG A 39 -68.26 -2.32 -26.44
CA ARG A 39 -68.53 -0.98 -27.02
C ARG A 39 -68.93 0.23 -26.11
N GLY A 40 -68.13 1.29 -26.23
CA GLY A 40 -68.49 2.69 -25.94
C GLY A 40 -67.31 3.62 -26.24
N ASP A 41 -67.45 4.44 -27.28
CA ASP A 41 -66.43 5.31 -27.89
C ASP A 41 -66.37 6.68 -27.17
N CYS A 42 -65.16 7.27 -27.06
CA CYS A 42 -64.84 8.72 -27.08
C CYS A 42 -63.48 9.06 -26.40
N SER A 43 -62.48 9.30 -27.25
CA SER A 43 -61.47 10.37 -27.19
C SER A 43 -60.67 10.61 -25.88
N SER A 44 -59.45 10.06 -25.82
CA SER A 44 -58.20 10.78 -25.46
C SER A 44 -57.02 9.81 -25.46
N GLN A 45 -56.03 10.05 -26.32
CA GLN A 45 -54.80 9.26 -26.41
C GLN A 45 -53.89 9.49 -25.19
N PRO A 46 -53.14 8.46 -24.78
CA PRO A 46 -51.69 8.61 -24.77
C PRO A 46 -50.98 7.44 -25.46
N GLU A 47 -49.95 7.76 -26.24
CA GLU A 47 -49.11 6.81 -26.95
C GLU A 47 -48.41 5.83 -25.98
N LEU A 48 -48.68 4.54 -26.17
CA LEU A 48 -47.87 3.45 -25.62
C LEU A 48 -46.53 3.43 -26.37
N LEU A 49 -45.45 3.86 -25.71
CA LEU A 49 -44.11 3.53 -26.17
C LEU A 49 -43.82 2.06 -25.84
N ALA A 50 -43.72 1.24 -26.88
CA ALA A 50 -43.20 -0.11 -26.79
C ALA A 50 -41.75 -0.06 -26.31
N ILE A 51 -41.48 -0.64 -25.14
CA ILE A 51 -40.11 -0.86 -24.64
C ILE A 51 -39.57 -2.09 -25.38
N LEU A 52 -38.77 -1.82 -26.41
CA LEU A 52 -37.88 -2.84 -26.99
C LEU A 52 -36.64 -2.98 -26.09
N PRO A 53 -36.16 -4.20 -25.81
CA PRO A 53 -34.94 -4.40 -25.04
C PRO A 53 -33.74 -3.99 -25.90
N THR A 54 -33.06 -2.92 -25.52
CA THR A 54 -31.75 -2.58 -26.10
C THR A 54 -30.65 -3.25 -25.29
N ASP A 55 -30.03 -4.27 -25.89
CA ASP A 55 -28.72 -4.79 -25.53
C ASP A 55 -27.67 -3.67 -25.61
N LYS A 56 -27.42 -3.01 -24.48
CA LYS A 56 -26.20 -2.23 -24.26
C LYS A 56 -25.67 -2.56 -22.87
N GLY A 57 -24.78 -3.54 -22.84
CA GLY A 57 -24.00 -3.90 -21.67
C GLY A 57 -23.12 -2.74 -21.20
N LEU A 58 -23.08 -2.61 -19.89
CA LEU A 58 -22.21 -1.81 -19.04
C LEU A 58 -20.86 -1.44 -19.69
N LEU A 59 -20.69 -0.17 -20.05
CA LEU A 59 -19.47 0.42 -20.63
C LEU A 59 -19.17 1.71 -19.87
N ILE A 60 -18.97 1.62 -18.54
CA ILE A 60 -18.93 2.79 -17.66
C ILE A 60 -17.88 2.58 -16.55
N ILE A 61 -16.60 2.59 -16.90
CA ILE A 61 -15.57 3.13 -16.00
C ILE A 61 -14.92 4.34 -16.68
N SER A 62 -14.74 4.31 -18.00
CA SER A 62 -14.16 5.42 -18.79
C SER A 62 -15.08 6.64 -18.96
N HIS A 63 -16.40 6.45 -19.12
CA HIS A 63 -17.25 7.51 -19.69
C HIS A 63 -17.82 8.55 -18.72
N TYR A 64 -17.71 8.39 -17.40
CA TYR A 64 -18.41 9.27 -16.44
C TYR A 64 -17.54 9.95 -15.37
N VAL A 65 -16.23 9.72 -15.39
CA VAL A 65 -15.29 10.51 -14.56
C VAL A 65 -15.05 11.92 -15.16
N GLY A 66 -15.25 12.11 -16.47
CA GLY A 66 -15.11 13.40 -17.14
C GLY A 66 -16.41 13.90 -17.78
N GLY A 67 -17.13 14.79 -17.11
CA GLY A 67 -18.32 15.43 -17.68
C GLY A 67 -17.96 16.40 -18.81
N LYS A 68 -18.23 15.99 -20.06
CA LYS A 68 -18.74 16.82 -21.18
C LYS A 68 -18.84 15.98 -22.46
N ASP A 69 -20.07 15.83 -22.96
CA ASP A 69 -20.33 15.45 -24.35
C ASP A 69 -19.72 16.50 -25.28
N PHE A 70 -18.65 16.17 -26.02
CA PHE A 70 -18.30 16.84 -27.27
C PHE A 70 -17.28 16.04 -28.10
N ASN A 71 -17.75 15.63 -29.28
CA ASN A 71 -17.05 15.41 -30.55
C ASN A 71 -16.05 14.24 -30.73
N LEU A 72 -16.30 13.60 -31.89
CA LEU A 72 -15.49 12.64 -32.63
C LEU A 72 -13.98 12.80 -32.48
N SER A 73 -13.31 11.65 -32.35
CA SER A 73 -11.92 11.41 -32.77
C SER A 73 -10.96 12.58 -32.53
N LYS A 74 -10.50 12.72 -31.28
CA LYS A 74 -9.14 13.21 -31.07
C LYS A 74 -8.22 12.01 -30.92
N ASP A 75 -7.82 11.51 -32.07
CA ASP A 75 -6.57 10.81 -32.25
C ASP A 75 -5.45 11.80 -31.83
N LYS A 76 -5.15 11.86 -30.52
CA LYS A 76 -4.01 12.62 -30.01
C LYS A 76 -2.75 11.80 -30.22
N SER A 77 -2.37 11.65 -31.49
CA SER A 77 -1.02 11.26 -31.91
C SER A 77 0.02 12.36 -31.64
N GLY A 78 -0.15 13.12 -30.55
CA GLY A 78 0.87 14.01 -30.03
C GLY A 78 1.84 13.17 -29.22
N LYS A 79 3.05 12.93 -29.76
CA LYS A 79 4.19 12.36 -29.01
C LYS A 79 4.49 13.22 -27.78
N GLY A 80 3.75 13.01 -26.69
CA GLY A 80 4.07 13.52 -25.37
C GLY A 80 5.43 12.97 -24.96
N ARG A 81 6.27 13.82 -24.37
CA ARG A 81 7.56 13.38 -23.83
C ARG A 81 7.25 12.37 -22.71
N ALA A 82 7.78 11.15 -22.83
CA ALA A 82 7.52 10.09 -21.87
C ALA A 82 7.89 10.52 -20.44
N SER A 83 7.06 10.13 -19.48
CA SER A 83 7.15 10.51 -18.07
C SER A 83 7.13 9.28 -17.18
N TRP A 84 7.87 9.32 -16.08
CA TRP A 84 7.83 8.25 -15.08
C TRP A 84 6.51 8.32 -14.31
N ARG A 85 5.79 7.19 -14.29
CA ARG A 85 4.50 7.03 -13.64
C ARG A 85 4.60 5.98 -12.56
N ARG A 86 4.01 6.25 -11.40
CA ARG A 86 3.99 5.33 -10.26
C ARG A 86 2.80 4.40 -10.38
N VAL A 87 3.07 3.09 -10.36
CA VAL A 87 2.06 2.06 -10.54
C VAL A 87 2.09 1.07 -9.39
N ASP A 88 0.91 0.69 -8.91
CA ASP A 88 0.70 -0.40 -7.96
C ASP A 88 -0.37 -1.34 -8.53
N LEU A 89 0.08 -2.47 -9.06
CA LEU A 89 -0.74 -3.36 -9.88
C LEU A 89 -1.29 -4.57 -9.10
N HIS A 90 -1.15 -4.56 -7.78
CA HIS A 90 -1.57 -5.67 -6.92
C HIS A 90 -2.13 -5.11 -5.60
N ILE A 91 -3.43 -4.81 -5.57
CA ILE A 91 -4.14 -4.28 -4.40
C ILE A 91 -5.43 -5.08 -4.22
N HIS A 92 -5.68 -5.52 -2.99
CA HIS A 92 -6.95 -6.12 -2.61
C HIS A 92 -7.89 -5.07 -2.03
N THR A 93 -9.17 -5.41 -2.00
CA THR A 93 -10.25 -4.63 -1.40
C THR A 93 -10.98 -5.48 -0.37
N PRO A 94 -11.93 -4.91 0.39
CA PRO A 94 -12.78 -5.68 1.30
C PRO A 94 -13.59 -6.80 0.65
N ALA A 95 -13.66 -6.87 -0.69
CA ALA A 95 -14.24 -8.00 -1.40
C ALA A 95 -13.38 -9.27 -1.32
N SER A 96 -12.08 -9.16 -1.06
CA SER A 96 -11.23 -10.31 -0.74
C SER A 96 -11.48 -10.77 0.71
N ALA A 97 -11.70 -12.07 0.91
CA ALA A 97 -12.03 -12.63 2.22
C ALA A 97 -10.92 -12.44 3.29
N CYS A 98 -9.67 -12.27 2.84
CA CYS A 98 -8.49 -12.04 3.67
C CYS A 98 -8.18 -10.55 3.94
N TYR A 99 -9.01 -9.61 3.46
CA TYR A 99 -8.79 -8.19 3.71
C TYR A 99 -9.00 -7.87 5.20
N ALA A 100 -7.99 -7.27 5.82
CA ALA A 100 -7.93 -7.16 7.28
C ALA A 100 -8.92 -6.14 7.87
N GLU A 101 -9.35 -5.16 7.07
CA GLU A 101 -10.15 -4.02 7.53
C GLU A 101 -11.48 -3.93 6.77
N PRO A 102 -12.56 -4.60 7.24
CA PRO A 102 -13.80 -4.74 6.47
C PRO A 102 -14.59 -3.43 6.32
N ASN A 103 -14.29 -2.42 7.14
CA ASN A 103 -14.98 -1.12 7.12
C ASN A 103 -14.32 -0.09 6.19
N VAL A 104 -13.19 -0.42 5.56
CA VAL A 104 -12.51 0.48 4.63
C VAL A 104 -13.35 0.61 3.37
N THR A 105 -13.59 1.84 2.92
CA THR A 105 -14.34 2.07 1.67
C THR A 105 -13.42 2.05 0.45
N TYR A 106 -13.98 1.80 -0.74
CA TYR A 106 -13.21 1.90 -1.99
C TYR A 106 -12.64 3.32 -2.19
N LEU A 107 -13.39 4.33 -1.77
CA LEU A 107 -12.93 5.72 -1.77
C LEU A 107 -11.71 5.94 -0.87
N ASP A 108 -11.62 5.27 0.28
CA ASP A 108 -10.46 5.37 1.17
C ASP A 108 -9.21 4.76 0.51
N ILE A 109 -9.35 3.65 -0.22
CA ILE A 109 -8.27 3.06 -1.02
C ILE A 109 -7.79 4.04 -2.09
N LEU A 110 -8.71 4.69 -2.81
CA LEU A 110 -8.38 5.71 -3.82
C LEU A 110 -7.72 6.95 -3.21
N ARG A 111 -8.21 7.42 -2.06
CA ARG A 111 -7.59 8.52 -1.31
C ARG A 111 -6.16 8.15 -0.94
N LYS A 112 -5.95 6.93 -0.44
CA LYS A 112 -4.62 6.46 -0.05
C LYS A 112 -3.68 6.36 -1.25
N ALA A 113 -4.15 5.84 -2.37
CA ALA A 113 -3.42 5.84 -3.63
C ALA A 113 -3.03 7.27 -4.08
N GLY A 114 -3.96 8.21 -3.96
CA GLY A 114 -3.72 9.63 -4.24
C GLY A 114 -2.70 10.28 -3.30
N GLU A 115 -2.76 10.00 -2.00
CA GLU A 115 -1.77 10.44 -1.00
C GLU A 115 -0.36 9.92 -1.30
N LYS A 116 -0.25 8.67 -1.75
CA LYS A 116 1.00 8.03 -2.17
C LYS A 116 1.51 8.54 -3.53
N GLY A 117 0.67 9.30 -4.25
CA GLY A 117 0.98 9.85 -5.56
C GLY A 117 1.06 8.77 -6.64
N LEU A 118 0.20 7.75 -6.57
CA LEU A 118 0.08 6.73 -7.62
C LEU A 118 -0.65 7.30 -8.84
N ASP A 119 -0.16 6.98 -10.03
CA ASP A 119 -0.79 7.36 -11.31
C ASP A 119 -1.68 6.22 -11.85
N ILE A 120 -1.32 4.96 -11.58
CA ILE A 120 -2.08 3.77 -12.00
C ILE A 120 -2.19 2.81 -10.81
N ILE A 121 -3.39 2.30 -10.56
CA ILE A 121 -3.62 1.20 -9.64
C ILE A 121 -4.39 0.08 -10.34
N ALA A 122 -4.22 -1.17 -9.88
CA ALA A 122 -5.11 -2.27 -10.25
C ALA A 122 -5.75 -2.88 -9.00
N ILE A 123 -7.07 -3.08 -9.07
CA ILE A 123 -7.80 -3.85 -8.06
C ILE A 123 -7.76 -5.32 -8.50
N THR A 124 -7.18 -6.18 -7.68
CA THR A 124 -6.92 -7.58 -8.01
C THR A 124 -7.33 -8.48 -6.86
N ASP A 125 -8.63 -8.49 -6.54
CA ASP A 125 -9.17 -9.34 -5.49
C ASP A 125 -9.01 -10.85 -5.81
N HIS A 126 -8.94 -11.69 -4.77
CA HIS A 126 -8.73 -13.12 -4.96
C HIS A 126 -9.92 -13.77 -5.66
N ASN A 127 -9.71 -14.28 -6.87
CA ASN A 127 -10.69 -15.07 -7.63
C ASN A 127 -12.06 -14.38 -7.82
N THR A 128 -12.10 -13.05 -7.71
CA THR A 128 -13.32 -12.25 -7.80
C THR A 128 -13.03 -10.89 -8.43
N VAL A 129 -14.07 -10.31 -9.01
CA VAL A 129 -14.10 -8.90 -9.43
C VAL A 129 -15.16 -8.10 -8.66
N ALA A 130 -15.69 -8.65 -7.57
CA ALA A 130 -16.75 -8.04 -6.77
C ALA A 130 -16.36 -6.67 -6.21
N GLY A 131 -15.08 -6.44 -5.87
CA GLY A 131 -14.59 -5.13 -5.44
C GLY A 131 -14.70 -4.08 -6.54
N CYS A 132 -14.27 -4.42 -7.76
CA CYS A 132 -14.44 -3.57 -8.94
C CYS A 132 -15.93 -3.30 -9.23
N ALA A 133 -16.76 -4.35 -9.16
CA ALA A 133 -18.19 -4.27 -9.43
C ALA A 133 -18.91 -3.37 -8.42
N ALA A 134 -18.60 -3.51 -7.13
CA ALA A 134 -19.19 -2.73 -6.06
C ALA A 134 -18.80 -1.25 -6.15
N MET A 135 -17.52 -0.95 -6.41
CA MET A 135 -17.05 0.43 -6.62
C MET A 135 -17.74 1.06 -7.84
N ALA A 136 -17.82 0.35 -8.97
CA ALA A 136 -18.48 0.84 -10.18
C ALA A 136 -19.98 1.10 -9.94
N LYS A 137 -20.65 0.19 -9.24
CA LYS A 137 -22.06 0.32 -8.85
C LYS A 137 -22.29 1.53 -7.93
N GLU A 138 -21.43 1.76 -6.95
CA GLU A 138 -21.52 2.92 -6.06
C GLU A 138 -21.43 4.24 -6.85
N ILE A 139 -20.47 4.33 -7.79
CA ILE A 139 -20.32 5.51 -8.67
C ILE A 139 -21.56 5.68 -9.56
N GLU A 140 -22.11 4.59 -10.11
CA GLU A 140 -23.32 4.61 -10.93
C GLU A 140 -24.55 5.10 -10.14
N GLU A 141 -24.75 4.60 -8.93
CA GLU A 141 -25.85 4.99 -8.04
C GLU A 141 -25.76 6.48 -7.67
N LEU A 142 -24.58 6.97 -7.30
CA LEU A 142 -24.35 8.38 -7.01
C LEU A 142 -24.59 9.26 -8.25
N THR A 143 -24.12 8.83 -9.42
CA THR A 143 -24.34 9.54 -10.69
C THR A 143 -25.82 9.58 -11.07
N LEU A 144 -26.54 8.49 -10.83
CA LEU A 144 -27.99 8.42 -11.05
C LEU A 144 -28.72 9.41 -10.13
N LEU A 145 -28.37 9.45 -8.84
CA LEU A 145 -28.96 10.39 -7.87
C LEU A 145 -28.69 11.86 -8.26
N GLU A 146 -27.49 12.17 -8.78
CA GLU A 146 -27.17 13.50 -9.31
C GLU A 146 -28.07 13.85 -10.50
N ARG A 147 -28.19 12.95 -11.48
CA ARG A 147 -29.04 13.15 -12.67
C ARG A 147 -30.52 13.36 -12.29
N LEU A 148 -30.98 12.67 -11.26
CA LEU A 148 -32.34 12.80 -10.75
C LEU A 148 -32.54 14.03 -9.85
N ASN A 149 -31.50 14.85 -9.61
CA ASN A 149 -31.49 15.96 -8.65
C ASN A 149 -31.91 15.55 -7.23
N ARG A 150 -31.55 14.31 -6.83
CA ARG A 150 -31.87 13.73 -5.50
C ARG A 150 -30.64 13.53 -4.62
N LEU A 151 -29.49 14.00 -5.07
CA LEU A 151 -28.20 13.86 -4.37
C LEU A 151 -28.16 14.71 -3.11
N ARG A 152 -27.84 14.10 -1.97
CA ARG A 152 -27.64 14.80 -0.69
C ARG A 152 -26.27 15.47 -0.66
N ALA A 153 -26.06 16.41 0.27
CA ALA A 153 -24.80 17.14 0.39
C ALA A 153 -23.57 16.22 0.59
N GLN A 154 -23.70 15.18 1.43
CA GLN A 154 -22.62 14.22 1.68
C GLN A 154 -22.34 13.32 0.46
N GLU A 155 -23.39 12.84 -0.21
CA GLU A 155 -23.30 12.04 -1.44
C GLU A 155 -22.66 12.85 -2.58
N LYS A 156 -22.95 14.15 -2.64
CA LYS A 156 -22.31 15.09 -3.57
C LYS A 156 -20.81 15.19 -3.33
N GLN A 157 -20.38 15.37 -2.07
CA GLN A 157 -18.96 15.39 -1.72
C GLN A 157 -18.26 14.06 -2.05
N HIS A 158 -18.92 12.92 -1.81
CA HIS A 158 -18.41 11.60 -2.20
C HIS A 158 -18.23 11.48 -3.72
N LEU A 159 -19.23 11.85 -4.51
CA LEU A 159 -19.14 11.77 -5.97
C LEU A 159 -18.07 12.72 -6.55
N GLU A 160 -17.98 13.94 -6.01
CA GLU A 160 -16.93 14.90 -6.38
C GLU A 160 -15.53 14.34 -6.08
N GLU A 161 -15.37 13.63 -4.97
CA GLU A 161 -14.11 13.01 -4.60
C GLU A 161 -13.73 11.85 -5.53
N TYR A 162 -14.69 10.98 -5.90
CA TYR A 162 -14.47 9.95 -6.91
C TYR A 162 -14.03 10.55 -8.24
N ARG A 163 -14.67 11.63 -8.70
CA ARG A 163 -14.28 12.35 -9.92
C ARG A 163 -12.87 12.92 -9.83
N ARG A 164 -12.58 13.63 -8.73
CA ARG A 164 -11.27 14.25 -8.48
C ARG A 164 -10.13 13.22 -8.47
N LEU A 165 -10.35 12.05 -7.89
CA LEU A 165 -9.36 10.98 -7.82
C LEU A 165 -9.26 10.22 -9.15
N GLY A 166 -10.40 9.94 -9.81
CA GLY A 166 -10.42 9.30 -11.13
C GLY A 166 -9.75 10.13 -12.23
N ASP A 167 -9.78 11.46 -12.12
CA ASP A 167 -9.03 12.36 -13.03
C ASP A 167 -7.51 12.26 -12.85
N LYS A 168 -7.04 11.75 -11.71
CA LYS A 168 -5.62 11.68 -11.34
C LYS A 168 -5.04 10.27 -11.42
N ILE A 169 -5.87 9.27 -11.14
CA ILE A 169 -5.46 7.88 -10.97
C ILE A 169 -6.26 7.03 -11.95
N LEU A 170 -5.54 6.33 -12.83
CA LEU A 170 -6.15 5.29 -13.65
C LEU A 170 -6.35 4.04 -12.79
N VAL A 171 -7.61 3.62 -12.64
CA VAL A 171 -7.97 2.41 -11.91
C VAL A 171 -8.27 1.30 -12.91
N LEU A 172 -7.47 0.24 -12.88
CA LEU A 172 -7.59 -0.91 -13.77
C LEU A 172 -8.33 -2.04 -13.06
N PRO A 173 -9.36 -2.64 -13.69
CA PRO A 173 -9.99 -3.82 -13.15
C PRO A 173 -9.12 -5.05 -13.38
N GLY A 174 -9.11 -5.96 -12.41
CA GLY A 174 -8.39 -7.21 -12.49
C GLY A 174 -8.78 -8.17 -11.38
N PHE A 175 -8.05 -9.27 -11.30
CA PHE A 175 -8.20 -10.28 -10.26
C PHE A 175 -6.86 -10.98 -10.00
N GLU A 176 -6.69 -11.49 -8.79
CA GLU A 176 -5.62 -12.45 -8.49
C GLU A 176 -6.21 -13.86 -8.50
N PHE A 177 -5.91 -14.61 -9.56
CA PHE A 177 -6.37 -15.97 -9.76
C PHE A 177 -5.46 -16.98 -9.08
N THR A 178 -6.06 -17.90 -8.33
CA THR A 178 -5.38 -19.05 -7.73
C THR A 178 -5.48 -20.26 -8.66
N ALA A 179 -4.39 -20.53 -9.39
CA ALA A 179 -4.25 -21.69 -10.27
C ALA A 179 -4.07 -23.00 -9.49
N THR A 180 -4.11 -24.13 -10.21
CA THR A 180 -3.82 -25.45 -9.63
C THR A 180 -2.51 -25.43 -8.84
N LEU A 181 -2.48 -26.15 -7.71
CA LEU A 181 -1.37 -26.17 -6.74
C LEU A 181 -1.18 -24.87 -5.94
N GLY A 182 -2.11 -23.92 -6.05
CA GLY A 182 -2.15 -22.71 -5.23
C GLY A 182 -1.28 -21.57 -5.76
N PHE A 183 -0.90 -21.59 -7.05
CA PHE A 183 -0.10 -20.51 -7.62
C PHE A 183 -0.94 -19.28 -7.95
N HIS A 184 -0.45 -18.09 -7.63
CA HIS A 184 -1.19 -16.86 -7.88
C HIS A 184 -0.76 -16.17 -9.19
N ILE A 185 -1.74 -15.69 -9.94
CA ILE A 185 -1.58 -15.06 -11.24
C ILE A 185 -2.49 -13.83 -11.29
N LEU A 186 -1.93 -12.67 -11.62
CA LEU A 186 -2.72 -11.46 -11.85
C LEU A 186 -3.18 -11.42 -13.30
N GLY A 187 -4.48 -11.19 -13.49
CA GLY A 187 -5.06 -10.76 -14.74
C GLY A 187 -5.53 -9.32 -14.61
N ILE A 188 -4.89 -8.39 -15.34
CA ILE A 188 -5.25 -6.96 -15.32
C ILE A 188 -5.79 -6.57 -16.69
N PHE A 189 -6.90 -5.86 -16.72
CA PHE A 189 -7.62 -5.55 -17.95
C PHE A 189 -7.77 -4.04 -18.15
N SER A 190 -8.24 -3.64 -19.33
CA SER A 190 -8.57 -2.25 -19.59
C SER A 190 -9.75 -1.82 -18.74
N GLU A 191 -9.78 -0.55 -18.36
CA GLU A 191 -10.94 0.13 -17.79
C GLU A 191 -12.20 0.08 -18.66
N LYS A 192 -12.07 -0.33 -19.94
CA LYS A 192 -13.18 -0.53 -20.87
C LYS A 192 -13.80 -1.93 -20.78
N THR A 193 -13.09 -2.90 -20.19
CA THR A 193 -13.58 -4.27 -20.04
C THR A 193 -14.72 -4.29 -19.02
N SER A 194 -15.83 -4.90 -19.39
CA SER A 194 -17.01 -4.96 -18.53
C SER A 194 -16.84 -6.00 -17.41
N ILE A 195 -17.50 -5.77 -16.28
CA ILE A 195 -17.49 -6.73 -15.15
C ILE A 195 -17.96 -8.12 -15.58
N ARG A 196 -18.96 -8.19 -16.47
CA ARG A 196 -19.49 -9.47 -16.99
C ARG A 196 -18.47 -10.25 -17.81
N GLU A 197 -17.64 -9.55 -18.60
CA GLU A 197 -16.56 -10.19 -19.34
C GLU A 197 -15.50 -10.75 -18.38
N LEU A 198 -15.19 -10.02 -17.30
CA LEU A 198 -14.26 -10.50 -16.28
C LEU A 198 -14.81 -11.72 -15.52
N GLU A 199 -16.09 -11.72 -15.15
CA GLU A 199 -16.77 -12.87 -14.56
C GLU A 199 -16.75 -14.08 -15.51
N HIS A 200 -16.97 -13.86 -16.80
CA HIS A 200 -16.87 -14.92 -17.81
C HIS A 200 -15.46 -15.52 -17.87
N ILE A 201 -14.42 -14.69 -17.83
CA ILE A 201 -13.03 -15.15 -17.81
C ILE A 201 -12.76 -15.98 -16.54
N LEU A 202 -13.25 -15.57 -15.37
CA LEU A 202 -13.12 -16.35 -14.14
C LEU A 202 -13.83 -17.72 -14.25
N LEU A 203 -14.99 -17.78 -14.91
CA LEU A 203 -15.67 -19.04 -15.21
C LEU A 203 -14.86 -19.94 -16.17
N ASP A 204 -14.24 -19.35 -17.21
CA ASP A 204 -13.35 -20.08 -18.13
C ASP A 204 -12.09 -20.61 -17.42
N LEU A 205 -11.65 -19.93 -16.36
CA LEU A 205 -10.59 -20.36 -15.45
C LEU A 205 -11.05 -21.42 -14.42
N ASN A 206 -12.28 -21.92 -14.56
CA ASN A 206 -12.91 -22.93 -13.74
C ASN A 206 -13.12 -22.51 -12.27
N ILE A 207 -13.34 -21.21 -12.03
CA ILE A 207 -13.82 -20.73 -10.73
C ILE A 207 -15.28 -21.15 -10.56
N PRO A 208 -15.64 -21.83 -9.45
CA PRO A 208 -17.03 -22.20 -9.20
C PRO A 208 -17.93 -20.95 -9.15
N PRO A 209 -19.10 -20.95 -9.82
CA PRO A 209 -20.00 -19.80 -9.85
C PRO A 209 -20.41 -19.30 -8.45
N ASP A 210 -20.54 -20.21 -7.48
CA ASP A 210 -20.87 -19.90 -6.08
C ASP A 210 -19.74 -19.21 -5.31
N LYS A 211 -18.51 -19.18 -5.86
CA LYS A 211 -17.33 -18.55 -5.27
C LYS A 211 -16.97 -17.21 -5.91
N LEU A 212 -17.61 -16.83 -7.01
CA LEU A 212 -17.31 -15.58 -7.72
C LEU A 212 -17.49 -14.35 -6.85
N ASP A 213 -18.42 -14.35 -5.89
CA ASP A 213 -18.67 -13.21 -4.99
C ASP A 213 -17.91 -13.32 -3.66
N ALA A 214 -17.25 -14.45 -3.40
CA ALA A 214 -16.71 -14.77 -2.07
C ALA A 214 -15.30 -14.21 -1.84
N GLY A 215 -14.55 -13.88 -2.90
CA GLY A 215 -13.17 -13.40 -2.80
C GLY A 215 -12.24 -14.38 -2.08
N SER A 216 -12.49 -15.68 -2.22
CA SER A 216 -11.79 -16.72 -1.45
C SER A 216 -10.43 -17.05 -2.06
N THR A 217 -9.43 -17.22 -1.21
CA THR A 217 -8.10 -17.75 -1.57
C THR A 217 -8.11 -19.24 -1.92
N GLU A 218 -9.18 -19.97 -1.58
CA GLU A 218 -9.27 -21.42 -1.75
C GLU A 218 -10.40 -21.80 -2.71
N VAL A 219 -10.04 -21.95 -3.98
CA VAL A 219 -10.95 -22.28 -5.07
C VAL A 219 -10.62 -23.66 -5.64
N GLY A 220 -10.99 -24.73 -4.93
CA GLY A 220 -11.12 -26.09 -5.50
C GLY A 220 -10.05 -26.54 -6.52
N ALA A 221 -10.48 -27.20 -7.60
CA ALA A 221 -9.61 -27.61 -8.71
C ALA A 221 -9.77 -26.64 -9.90
N THR A 222 -8.99 -25.56 -9.88
CA THR A 222 -8.92 -24.56 -10.95
C THR A 222 -7.97 -24.95 -12.06
N THR A 223 -7.99 -24.18 -13.14
CA THR A 223 -7.10 -24.29 -14.29
C THR A 223 -5.60 -24.19 -13.90
N ASP A 224 -4.73 -24.86 -14.65
CA ASP A 224 -3.28 -24.84 -14.44
C ASP A 224 -2.65 -23.50 -14.87
N VAL A 225 -1.41 -23.26 -14.43
CA VAL A 225 -0.70 -21.98 -14.64
C VAL A 225 -0.58 -21.59 -16.12
N LEU A 226 -0.20 -22.53 -16.99
CA LEU A 226 0.05 -22.22 -18.41
C LEU A 226 -1.25 -21.95 -19.16
N THR A 227 -2.27 -22.76 -18.89
CA THR A 227 -3.60 -22.54 -19.46
C THR A 227 -4.21 -21.23 -18.97
N ALA A 228 -4.00 -20.87 -17.70
CA ALA A 228 -4.47 -19.59 -17.16
C ALA A 228 -3.80 -18.39 -17.83
N TYR A 229 -2.48 -18.44 -18.08
CA TYR A 229 -1.78 -17.39 -18.83
C TYR A 229 -2.39 -17.19 -20.22
N ARG A 230 -2.61 -18.29 -20.95
CA ARG A 230 -3.19 -18.23 -22.29
C ARG A 230 -4.59 -17.61 -22.28
N ILE A 231 -5.48 -18.08 -21.39
CA ILE A 231 -6.87 -17.58 -21.31
C ILE A 231 -6.89 -16.07 -21.03
N ILE A 232 -6.08 -15.60 -20.08
CA ILE A 232 -6.04 -14.18 -19.70
C ILE A 232 -5.46 -13.32 -20.83
N ASP A 233 -4.38 -13.76 -21.47
CA ASP A 233 -3.77 -13.02 -22.59
C ASP A 233 -4.67 -12.97 -23.83
N GLU A 234 -5.28 -14.10 -24.21
CA GLU A 234 -6.23 -14.18 -25.33
C GLU A 234 -7.47 -13.31 -25.10
N ALA A 235 -7.89 -13.13 -23.84
CA ALA A 235 -8.93 -12.19 -23.45
C ALA A 235 -8.48 -10.71 -23.46
N GLY A 236 -7.24 -10.42 -23.86
CA GLY A 236 -6.70 -9.07 -23.95
C GLY A 236 -6.09 -8.54 -22.64
N GLY A 237 -6.04 -9.35 -21.59
CA GLY A 237 -5.48 -9.00 -20.29
C GLY A 237 -3.96 -8.88 -20.30
N LEU A 238 -3.43 -8.31 -19.22
CA LEU A 238 -2.03 -8.32 -18.86
C LEU A 238 -1.83 -9.40 -17.79
N VAL A 239 -1.15 -10.48 -18.18
CA VAL A 239 -0.73 -11.59 -17.32
C VAL A 239 0.54 -11.26 -16.55
N ILE A 240 0.48 -11.30 -15.22
CA ILE A 240 1.63 -11.13 -14.33
C ILE A 240 1.66 -12.30 -13.35
N ALA A 241 2.83 -12.93 -13.15
CA ALA A 241 2.98 -13.89 -12.07
C ALA A 241 3.11 -13.14 -10.75
N ALA A 242 2.11 -13.29 -9.87
CA ALA A 242 2.06 -12.60 -8.58
C ALA A 242 3.20 -13.08 -7.68
N HIS A 243 3.80 -12.14 -6.93
CA HIS A 243 4.85 -12.33 -5.92
C HIS A 243 5.73 -13.57 -6.17
N ALA A 244 6.26 -13.70 -7.39
CA ALA A 244 6.75 -14.94 -7.99
C ALA A 244 7.83 -15.63 -7.16
N ASN A 245 8.60 -14.89 -6.36
CA ASN A 245 9.67 -15.39 -5.50
C ASN A 245 9.27 -15.59 -4.02
N SER A 246 7.99 -15.49 -3.68
CA SER A 246 7.41 -15.64 -2.34
C SER A 246 6.34 -16.75 -2.33
N SER A 247 5.73 -17.03 -1.18
CA SER A 247 4.62 -17.98 -1.02
C SER A 247 3.59 -17.87 -2.14
N ASN A 248 3.15 -19.01 -2.70
CA ASN A 248 2.24 -19.10 -3.85
C ASN A 248 2.77 -18.54 -5.18
N GLY A 249 4.05 -18.16 -5.23
CA GLY A 249 4.72 -17.71 -6.44
C GLY A 249 5.27 -18.84 -7.32
N VAL A 250 5.21 -18.67 -8.64
CA VAL A 250 5.68 -19.67 -9.63
C VAL A 250 7.20 -19.88 -9.65
N ALA A 251 7.97 -18.97 -9.06
CA ALA A 251 9.43 -18.96 -9.00
C ALA A 251 9.99 -19.12 -7.58
N MET A 252 9.20 -19.67 -6.64
CA MET A 252 9.63 -19.93 -5.27
C MET A 252 10.91 -20.76 -5.17
N GLN A 253 11.77 -20.39 -4.23
CA GLN A 253 12.92 -21.19 -3.83
C GLN A 253 12.50 -22.21 -2.76
N GLY A 254 12.91 -23.46 -2.89
CA GLY A 254 12.72 -24.48 -1.85
C GLY A 254 11.52 -25.43 -2.00
N LEU A 255 10.60 -25.19 -2.94
CA LEU A 255 9.60 -26.19 -3.33
C LEU A 255 10.13 -27.14 -4.42
N SER A 256 9.79 -28.42 -4.27
CA SER A 256 10.24 -29.55 -5.09
C SER A 256 9.45 -29.75 -6.40
N PHE A 257 9.00 -28.67 -7.05
CA PHE A 257 8.58 -28.75 -8.45
C PHE A 257 9.82 -28.62 -9.34
N GLY A 258 9.96 -29.53 -10.30
CA GLY A 258 11.17 -29.71 -11.11
C GLY A 258 11.60 -28.44 -11.83
N GLY A 259 12.91 -28.29 -12.07
CA GLY A 259 13.47 -27.10 -12.74
C GLY A 259 12.81 -26.78 -14.09
N GLN A 260 12.41 -27.81 -14.85
CA GLN A 260 11.68 -27.64 -16.11
C GLN A 260 10.32 -26.97 -15.95
N THR A 261 9.57 -27.28 -14.89
CA THR A 261 8.27 -26.64 -14.61
C THR A 261 8.44 -25.16 -14.31
N LYS A 262 9.45 -24.79 -13.51
CA LYS A 262 9.75 -23.36 -13.22
C LYS A 262 10.12 -22.60 -14.48
N ILE A 263 10.93 -23.22 -15.36
CA ILE A 263 11.29 -22.64 -16.65
C ILE A 263 10.04 -22.44 -17.51
N ALA A 264 9.18 -23.46 -17.61
CA ALA A 264 7.92 -23.37 -18.36
C ALA A 264 7.04 -22.23 -17.85
N TYR A 265 6.83 -22.13 -16.53
CA TYR A 265 6.00 -21.07 -15.96
C TYR A 265 6.60 -19.68 -16.14
N THR A 266 7.91 -19.51 -16.02
CA THR A 266 8.53 -18.17 -16.02
C THR A 266 8.95 -17.68 -17.40
N GLN A 267 8.94 -18.56 -18.41
CA GLN A 267 9.36 -18.25 -19.78
C GLN A 267 8.23 -18.44 -20.80
N ASP A 268 7.00 -18.67 -20.33
CA ASP A 268 5.83 -18.83 -21.20
C ASP A 268 5.55 -17.56 -22.04
N PRO A 269 5.31 -17.69 -23.36
CA PRO A 269 5.01 -16.56 -24.24
C PRO A 269 3.92 -15.61 -23.75
N HIS A 270 2.87 -16.13 -23.10
CA HIS A 270 1.72 -15.36 -22.61
C HIS A 270 1.97 -14.66 -21.28
N LEU A 271 3.09 -14.95 -20.59
CA LEU A 271 3.47 -14.26 -19.38
C LEU A 271 4.20 -12.95 -19.71
N HIS A 272 3.71 -11.81 -19.21
CA HIS A 272 4.25 -10.49 -19.57
C HIS A 272 5.23 -9.93 -18.53
N ALA A 273 5.00 -10.17 -17.24
CA ALA A 273 5.89 -9.71 -16.18
C ALA A 273 5.91 -10.65 -14.98
N LEU A 274 6.96 -10.52 -14.17
CA LEU A 274 7.10 -11.18 -12.87
C LEU A 274 7.00 -10.12 -11.79
N GLU A 275 6.01 -10.24 -10.91
CA GLU A 275 6.01 -9.46 -9.68
C GLU A 275 7.00 -10.11 -8.69
N VAL A 276 7.91 -9.34 -8.12
CA VAL A 276 8.96 -9.84 -7.23
C VAL A 276 9.04 -9.01 -5.96
N THR A 277 9.32 -9.66 -4.84
CA THR A 277 9.35 -9.03 -3.51
C THR A 277 10.71 -8.42 -3.16
N ASP A 278 11.72 -8.59 -4.02
CA ASP A 278 13.11 -8.22 -3.76
C ASP A 278 13.67 -7.20 -4.78
N LEU A 279 12.81 -6.55 -5.57
CA LEU A 279 13.20 -5.65 -6.66
C LEU A 279 14.09 -4.47 -6.20
N GLU A 280 13.89 -3.99 -4.97
CA GLU A 280 14.68 -2.90 -4.40
C GLU A 280 16.11 -3.32 -4.03
N LYS A 281 16.35 -4.62 -3.78
CA LYS A 281 17.65 -5.15 -3.36
C LYS A 281 18.65 -5.06 -4.52
N LYS A 282 19.93 -4.88 -4.19
CA LYS A 282 21.03 -4.89 -5.17
C LYS A 282 21.83 -6.18 -5.02
N GLY A 283 22.19 -6.80 -6.14
CA GLY A 283 23.12 -7.93 -6.16
C GLY A 283 22.78 -9.01 -7.18
N ARG A 284 23.73 -9.92 -7.38
CA ARG A 284 23.63 -11.05 -8.34
C ARG A 284 22.63 -12.14 -7.94
N ARG A 285 22.16 -12.14 -6.70
CA ARG A 285 21.21 -13.14 -6.16
C ARG A 285 19.75 -12.65 -6.17
N THR A 286 19.48 -11.50 -6.79
CA THR A 286 18.11 -10.96 -6.90
C THR A 286 17.33 -11.69 -7.98
N THR A 287 16.01 -11.77 -7.84
CA THR A 287 15.14 -12.39 -8.85
C THR A 287 15.25 -11.69 -10.20
N ALA A 288 15.34 -10.36 -10.22
CA ALA A 288 15.58 -9.58 -11.44
C ALA A 288 16.92 -9.90 -12.13
N SER A 289 17.98 -10.18 -11.36
CA SER A 289 19.26 -10.62 -11.93
C SER A 289 19.17 -12.02 -12.54
N PHE A 290 18.35 -12.90 -11.97
CA PHE A 290 18.16 -14.26 -12.47
C PHE A 290 17.42 -14.25 -13.82
N TYR A 291 16.31 -13.52 -13.93
CA TYR A 291 15.51 -13.41 -15.17
C TYR A 291 15.98 -12.29 -16.11
N SER A 292 17.29 -12.05 -16.14
CA SER A 292 17.94 -11.05 -17.00
C SER A 292 18.16 -11.51 -18.45
N GLY A 293 17.83 -12.76 -18.78
CA GLY A 293 18.17 -13.41 -20.05
C GLY A 293 19.61 -13.93 -20.13
N SER A 294 20.43 -13.73 -19.08
CA SER A 294 21.82 -14.18 -19.05
C SER A 294 22.00 -15.67 -18.74
N LYS A 295 20.93 -16.34 -18.32
CA LYS A 295 20.94 -17.76 -17.93
C LYS A 295 20.44 -18.62 -19.08
N PRO A 296 21.15 -19.71 -19.47
CA PRO A 296 20.68 -20.63 -20.51
C PRO A 296 19.31 -21.24 -20.20
N GLU A 297 19.03 -21.45 -18.92
CA GLU A 297 17.76 -21.98 -18.39
C GLU A 297 16.60 -20.96 -18.47
N SER A 298 16.89 -19.67 -18.64
CA SER A 298 15.89 -18.58 -18.70
C SER A 298 16.35 -17.51 -19.69
N PRO A 299 16.36 -17.84 -21.00
CA PRO A 299 16.91 -16.98 -22.03
C PRO A 299 16.04 -15.76 -22.34
N ARG A 300 14.72 -15.83 -22.10
CA ARG A 300 13.82 -14.69 -22.24
C ARG A 300 13.96 -13.79 -21.03
N ARG A 301 14.45 -12.58 -21.26
CA ARG A 301 14.50 -11.53 -20.25
C ARG A 301 13.07 -11.13 -19.87
N MET A 302 12.79 -11.07 -18.57
CA MET A 302 11.47 -10.73 -18.05
C MET A 302 11.44 -9.32 -17.46
N HIS A 303 10.30 -8.63 -17.57
CA HIS A 303 10.05 -7.45 -16.75
C HIS A 303 9.82 -7.89 -15.31
N CYS A 304 10.66 -7.42 -14.39
CA CYS A 304 10.45 -7.62 -12.96
C CYS A 304 9.87 -6.34 -12.36
N ILE A 305 8.70 -6.46 -11.74
CA ILE A 305 7.96 -5.36 -11.10
C ILE A 305 7.69 -5.68 -9.63
N GLN A 306 7.12 -4.73 -8.90
CA GLN A 306 6.63 -4.92 -7.54
C GLN A 306 5.26 -4.23 -7.38
N GLY A 307 4.36 -4.87 -6.66
CA GLY A 307 3.13 -4.31 -6.12
C GLY A 307 3.08 -4.44 -4.61
N SER A 308 2.11 -3.76 -3.99
CA SER A 308 1.95 -3.76 -2.55
C SER A 308 1.37 -5.05 -1.99
N ASP A 309 0.61 -5.81 -2.78
CA ASP A 309 -0.15 -6.99 -2.31
C ASP A 309 -0.97 -6.60 -1.05
N ALA A 310 -1.59 -5.41 -1.14
CA ALA A 310 -2.14 -4.73 0.02
C ALA A 310 -3.47 -5.34 0.43
N HIS A 311 -3.49 -5.95 1.62
CA HIS A 311 -4.67 -6.49 2.28
C HIS A 311 -5.26 -5.54 3.34
N ARG A 312 -4.84 -4.28 3.31
CA ARG A 312 -5.19 -3.23 4.27
C ARG A 312 -4.81 -1.86 3.75
N LEU A 313 -5.36 -0.82 4.38
CA LEU A 313 -5.15 0.56 3.95
C LEU A 313 -3.74 1.07 4.28
N ASN A 314 -3.28 0.80 5.50
CA ASN A 314 -1.98 1.24 6.01
C ASN A 314 -1.13 0.05 6.45
N ARG A 315 0.19 0.19 6.33
CA ARG A 315 1.15 -0.80 6.84
C ARG A 315 0.89 -1.14 8.30
N ASP A 316 1.02 -2.42 8.65
CA ASP A 316 1.06 -2.82 10.05
C ASP A 316 2.35 -2.31 10.73
N PRO A 317 2.26 -1.58 11.85
CA PRO A 317 3.45 -1.19 12.61
C PRO A 317 4.17 -2.39 13.27
N HIS A 318 3.49 -3.52 13.45
CA HIS A 318 4.00 -4.72 14.13
C HIS A 318 4.37 -5.86 13.18
N ASP A 319 3.83 -5.87 11.96
CA ASP A 319 4.22 -6.82 10.91
C ASP A 319 4.79 -6.11 9.67
N LYS A 320 6.10 -6.23 9.50
CA LYS A 320 6.83 -5.64 8.36
C LYS A 320 6.39 -6.17 6.99
N ASN A 321 5.76 -7.36 6.95
CA ASN A 321 5.29 -7.99 5.73
C ASN A 321 3.84 -7.60 5.38
N ALA A 322 3.07 -7.10 6.34
CA ALA A 322 1.71 -6.63 6.13
C ALA A 322 1.71 -5.19 5.59
N LEU A 323 1.83 -5.09 4.27
CA LEU A 323 1.92 -3.84 3.52
C LEU A 323 0.55 -3.15 3.40
N GLY A 324 0.57 -1.82 3.31
CA GLY A 324 -0.59 -1.03 2.93
C GLY A 324 -0.55 -0.61 1.45
N VAL A 325 -1.66 -0.02 0.99
CA VAL A 325 -1.79 0.51 -0.39
C VAL A 325 -0.62 1.45 -0.72
N GLY A 326 0.09 1.17 -1.82
CA GLY A 326 1.22 1.98 -2.30
C GLY A 326 2.49 1.89 -1.44
N ASP A 327 2.67 0.84 -0.65
CA ASP A 327 3.92 0.62 0.10
C ASP A 327 5.05 -0.01 -0.72
N ARG A 328 4.71 -0.71 -1.81
CA ARG A 328 5.65 -1.13 -2.85
C ARG A 328 5.09 -0.67 -4.18
N VAL A 329 5.91 0.02 -4.95
CA VAL A 329 5.48 0.73 -6.15
C VAL A 329 6.51 0.52 -7.25
N THR A 330 6.04 0.33 -8.47
CA THR A 330 6.90 0.31 -9.66
C THR A 330 6.79 1.67 -10.36
N GLU A 331 7.91 2.21 -10.83
CA GLU A 331 7.88 3.33 -11.78
C GLU A 331 7.99 2.80 -13.20
N VAL A 332 7.07 3.24 -14.06
CA VAL A 332 6.99 2.88 -15.48
C VAL A 332 7.08 4.13 -16.35
N LEU A 333 7.96 4.13 -17.34
CA LEU A 333 8.14 5.23 -18.28
C LEU A 333 7.10 5.14 -19.39
N LEU A 334 6.08 6.00 -19.33
CA LEU A 334 4.93 5.97 -20.23
C LEU A 334 4.80 7.28 -21.04
N PRO A 335 4.44 7.20 -22.33
CA PRO A 335 4.09 8.37 -23.13
C PRO A 335 2.77 9.02 -22.65
N GLU A 336 1.84 8.21 -22.15
CA GLU A 336 0.55 8.60 -21.59
C GLU A 336 0.09 7.58 -20.55
N VAL A 337 -0.83 7.98 -19.68
CA VAL A 337 -1.42 7.10 -18.65
C VAL A 337 -2.62 6.38 -19.28
N SER A 338 -2.39 5.17 -19.80
CA SER A 338 -3.41 4.28 -20.37
C SER A 338 -3.03 2.81 -20.18
N PHE A 339 -4.03 1.92 -20.20
CA PHE A 339 -3.81 0.48 -20.14
C PHE A 339 -2.94 0.01 -21.31
N GLU A 340 -3.21 0.52 -22.50
CA GLU A 340 -2.55 0.16 -23.75
C GLU A 340 -1.06 0.57 -23.72
N ALA A 341 -0.75 1.77 -23.20
CA ALA A 341 0.64 2.21 -23.02
C ALA A 341 1.38 1.36 -21.98
N LEU A 342 0.70 0.94 -20.90
CA LEU A 342 1.26 0.06 -19.87
C LEU A 342 1.51 -1.34 -20.44
N LYS A 343 0.52 -1.94 -21.12
CA LYS A 343 0.64 -3.25 -21.76
C LYS A 343 1.77 -3.25 -22.81
N ALA A 344 1.89 -2.18 -23.61
CA ALA A 344 2.97 -2.04 -24.58
C ALA A 344 4.38 -1.98 -23.95
N VAL A 345 4.53 -1.48 -22.71
CA VAL A 345 5.81 -1.57 -22.00
C VAL A 345 6.17 -3.02 -21.69
N PHE A 346 5.23 -3.77 -21.11
CA PHE A 346 5.49 -5.13 -20.66
C PHE A 346 5.60 -6.14 -21.80
N LEU A 347 4.99 -5.85 -22.96
CA LEU A 347 5.21 -6.60 -24.20
C LEU A 347 6.51 -6.25 -24.92
N GLY A 348 7.09 -5.08 -24.64
CA GLY A 348 8.29 -4.60 -25.32
C GLY A 348 9.58 -5.05 -24.64
N ASP A 349 10.69 -5.01 -25.38
CA ASP A 349 12.02 -5.42 -24.89
C ASP A 349 12.82 -4.27 -24.24
N ASP A 350 12.22 -3.10 -24.03
CA ASP A 350 12.87 -1.96 -23.37
C ASP A 350 12.67 -2.03 -21.85
N PHE A 351 13.46 -2.91 -21.22
CA PHE A 351 13.50 -3.11 -19.77
C PHE A 351 14.05 -1.90 -19.00
N ALA A 352 14.54 -0.85 -19.65
CA ALA A 352 14.92 0.39 -18.97
C ALA A 352 13.72 1.28 -18.65
N ARG A 353 12.52 0.94 -19.16
CA ARG A 353 11.27 1.66 -18.90
C ARG A 353 10.59 1.25 -17.60
N THR A 354 11.13 0.31 -16.84
CA THR A 354 10.62 -0.12 -15.54
C THR A 354 11.71 -0.03 -14.48
N ARG A 355 11.37 0.43 -13.28
CA ARG A 355 12.29 0.47 -12.13
C ARG A 355 11.53 0.45 -10.81
N PRO A 356 12.12 -0.03 -9.70
CA PRO A 356 11.50 0.11 -8.39
C PRO A 356 11.42 1.59 -8.01
N TYR A 357 10.25 2.03 -7.54
CA TYR A 357 10.14 3.32 -6.86
C TYR A 357 10.89 3.23 -5.54
N ARG A 358 11.88 4.11 -5.35
CA ARG A 358 12.49 4.30 -4.04
C ARG A 358 12.05 5.67 -3.56
N PRO A 359 11.17 5.78 -2.54
CA PRO A 359 10.91 7.07 -1.94
C PRO A 359 12.26 7.67 -1.53
N ALA A 360 12.45 8.97 -1.76
CA ALA A 360 13.59 9.67 -1.20
C ALA A 360 13.61 9.33 0.30
N LYS A 361 14.69 8.66 0.76
CA LYS A 361 14.80 8.25 2.17
C LYS A 361 14.43 9.47 3.01
N ALA A 362 13.46 9.33 3.92
CA ALA A 362 13.27 10.31 4.96
C ALA A 362 14.65 10.59 5.59
N PRO A 363 15.02 11.86 5.82
CA PRO A 363 16.31 12.20 6.43
C PRO A 363 16.53 11.32 7.67
N PHE A 364 17.72 10.77 7.84
CA PHE A 364 18.02 9.96 9.02
C PHE A 364 17.78 10.82 10.28
N ASP A 365 16.85 10.40 11.12
CA ASP A 365 16.49 11.13 12.33
C ASP A 365 17.54 10.88 13.42
N HIS A 366 18.59 11.70 13.38
CA HIS A 366 19.70 11.65 14.34
C HIS A 366 19.22 11.84 15.79
N VAL A 367 18.15 12.59 16.01
CA VAL A 367 17.63 12.85 17.36
C VAL A 367 16.93 11.60 17.90
N ARG A 368 16.13 10.93 17.08
CA ARG A 368 15.50 9.66 17.48
C ARG A 368 16.53 8.59 17.81
N ALA A 369 17.55 8.44 16.96
CA ALA A 369 18.64 7.51 17.22
C ALA A 369 19.38 7.83 18.53
N ALA A 370 19.61 9.12 18.84
CA ALA A 370 20.21 9.53 20.10
C ALA A 370 19.32 9.23 21.31
N ARG A 371 17.99 9.41 21.19
CA ARG A 371 17.02 9.09 22.26
C ARG A 371 16.94 7.59 22.53
N GLU A 372 17.07 6.75 21.50
CA GLU A 372 17.16 5.29 21.65
C GLU A 372 18.43 4.87 22.41
N GLN A 373 19.52 5.61 22.26
CA GLN A 373 20.75 5.40 23.05
C GLN A 373 20.65 5.95 24.48
N GLY A 374 19.81 6.96 24.71
CA GLY A 374 19.59 7.57 26.02
C GLY A 374 20.73 8.48 26.50
N PRO A 375 20.59 9.14 27.66
CA PRO A 375 21.60 10.06 28.18
C PRO A 375 22.92 9.33 28.50
N SER A 376 24.06 9.98 28.27
CA SER A 376 25.39 9.40 28.51
C SER A 376 26.44 10.47 28.82
N ILE A 377 27.70 10.07 28.92
CA ILE A 377 28.82 10.98 29.23
C ILE A 377 29.09 11.98 28.10
N VAL A 378 28.53 11.75 26.91
CA VAL A 378 28.64 12.63 25.75
C VAL A 378 27.29 13.13 25.23
N GLN A 379 26.16 12.82 25.88
CA GLN A 379 24.87 13.36 25.44
C GLN A 379 23.84 13.58 26.55
N SER A 380 23.05 14.66 26.43
CA SER A 380 21.94 14.98 27.33
C SER A 380 20.71 15.53 26.60
N PHE A 381 19.55 15.49 27.26
CA PHE A 381 18.26 15.85 26.69
C PHE A 381 17.47 16.77 27.63
N HIS A 382 16.93 17.86 27.09
CA HIS A 382 16.11 18.83 27.80
C HIS A 382 14.79 19.05 27.06
N GLU A 383 13.67 18.95 27.77
CA GLU A 383 12.34 19.12 27.16
C GLU A 383 12.04 20.57 26.76
N SER A 384 12.63 21.55 27.46
CA SER A 384 12.45 22.98 27.21
C SER A 384 13.59 23.78 27.84
N MET A 385 13.66 25.07 27.54
CA MET A 385 14.71 25.99 27.98
C MET A 385 14.18 27.19 28.76
N THR A 386 13.08 27.00 29.50
CA THR A 386 12.43 28.09 30.23
C THR A 386 13.35 28.66 31.32
N LYS A 387 13.44 29.99 31.41
CA LYS A 387 14.12 30.68 32.53
C LYS A 387 13.43 30.38 33.85
N LYS A 388 12.09 30.43 33.86
CA LYS A 388 11.27 30.00 34.99
C LYS A 388 11.38 28.48 35.15
N GLY A 389 11.74 28.02 36.34
CA GLY A 389 11.93 26.59 36.65
C GLY A 389 13.35 26.05 36.46
N GLY A 390 14.36 26.91 36.19
CA GLY A 390 15.77 26.51 36.21
C GLY A 390 16.25 25.66 35.04
N ARG A 391 15.39 25.33 34.07
CA ARG A 391 15.75 24.49 32.92
C ARG A 391 16.84 25.08 32.04
N LEU A 392 16.77 26.39 31.78
CA LEU A 392 17.86 27.07 31.07
C LEU A 392 19.19 26.98 31.84
N HIS A 393 19.15 27.10 33.17
CA HIS A 393 20.35 26.98 33.98
C HIS A 393 20.92 25.55 33.93
N ALA A 394 20.07 24.52 33.95
CA ALA A 394 20.50 23.13 33.80
C ALA A 394 21.22 22.87 32.46
N ILE A 395 20.74 23.47 31.36
CA ILE A 395 21.42 23.41 30.06
C ILE A 395 22.82 24.04 30.15
N ILE A 396 22.96 25.20 30.81
CA ILE A 396 24.28 25.85 30.99
C ILE A 396 25.22 25.01 31.87
N CYS A 397 24.70 24.36 32.91
CA CYS A 397 25.49 23.44 33.73
C CYS A 397 26.00 22.25 32.90
N ASP A 398 25.14 21.67 32.05
CA ASP A 398 25.55 20.62 31.12
C ASP A 398 26.64 21.10 30.16
N VAL A 399 26.52 22.31 29.59
CA VAL A 399 27.55 22.89 28.71
C VAL A 399 28.90 22.94 29.42
N VAL A 400 28.95 23.43 30.67
CA VAL A 400 30.18 23.48 31.46
C VAL A 400 30.70 22.09 31.77
N ALA A 401 29.82 21.15 32.15
CA ALA A 401 30.20 19.78 32.47
C ALA A 401 30.79 19.04 31.26
N PHE A 402 30.21 19.22 30.06
CA PHE A 402 30.76 18.65 28.83
C PHE A 402 32.10 19.29 28.45
N ALA A 403 32.25 20.60 28.60
CA ALA A 403 33.49 21.30 28.33
C ALA A 403 34.64 20.84 29.24
N ASN A 404 34.34 20.58 30.52
CA ASN A 404 35.29 20.04 31.49
C ASN A 404 35.59 18.54 31.27
N ALA A 405 34.77 17.84 30.48
CA ALA A 405 34.95 16.43 30.13
C ALA A 405 35.55 16.27 28.72
N ASN A 406 35.00 15.36 27.90
CA ASN A 406 35.47 15.11 26.53
C ASN A 406 34.60 15.80 25.45
N GLY A 407 33.82 16.81 25.83
CA GLY A 407 32.77 17.38 24.97
C GLY A 407 31.51 16.51 24.92
N GLY A 408 30.51 16.97 24.19
CA GLY A 408 29.23 16.26 24.07
C GLY A 408 28.17 17.01 23.28
N VAL A 409 26.98 16.42 23.22
CA VAL A 409 25.84 16.92 22.47
C VAL A 409 24.62 17.08 23.38
N ILE A 410 24.04 18.28 23.39
CA ILE A 410 22.83 18.56 24.15
C ILE A 410 21.66 18.73 23.17
N TYR A 411 20.58 17.99 23.36
CA TYR A 411 19.35 18.14 22.59
C TYR A 411 18.28 18.88 23.42
N VAL A 412 17.71 19.95 22.87
CA VAL A 412 16.68 20.77 23.54
C VAL A 412 15.39 20.75 22.73
N GLY A 413 14.27 20.48 23.41
CA GLY A 413 12.95 20.25 22.82
C GLY A 413 12.51 18.77 22.81
N ALA A 414 13.29 17.87 23.44
CA ALA A 414 13.00 16.44 23.47
C ALA A 414 13.39 15.83 24.83
N ARG A 415 12.64 14.80 25.25
CA ARG A 415 13.00 13.96 26.40
C ARG A 415 13.84 12.78 25.94
N ALA A 416 14.65 12.28 26.86
CA ALA A 416 15.47 11.09 26.66
C ALA A 416 14.66 9.84 26.26
N ASP A 417 13.46 9.66 26.83
CA ASP A 417 12.60 8.50 26.54
C ASP A 417 12.10 8.53 25.09
N PRO A 418 12.48 7.57 24.23
CA PRO A 418 12.06 7.52 22.83
C PRO A 418 10.55 7.24 22.66
N LYS A 419 9.85 6.76 23.71
CA LYS A 419 8.42 6.46 23.66
C LYS A 419 7.52 7.70 23.80
N VAL A 420 8.07 8.81 24.30
CA VAL A 420 7.32 10.05 24.50
C VAL A 420 7.57 11.00 23.33
N PRO A 421 6.57 11.48 22.57
CA PRO A 421 6.82 12.37 21.44
C PRO A 421 7.62 13.62 21.83
N PRO A 422 8.51 14.13 20.96
CA PRO A 422 9.25 15.36 21.23
C PRO A 422 8.29 16.55 21.36
N VAL A 423 8.59 17.45 22.29
CA VAL A 423 7.80 18.68 22.52
C VAL A 423 8.05 19.66 21.37
N GLY A 424 9.31 19.79 20.96
CA GLY A 424 9.77 20.76 19.96
C GLY A 424 9.94 22.17 20.50
N ILE A 425 10.67 22.98 19.74
CA ILE A 425 10.85 24.41 19.96
C ILE A 425 10.13 25.17 18.84
N SER A 426 9.25 26.10 19.21
CA SER A 426 8.41 26.84 18.26
C SER A 426 9.19 27.87 17.43
N ASN A 427 10.17 28.55 18.04
CA ASN A 427 11.02 29.53 17.36
C ASN A 427 12.51 29.21 17.57
N PRO A 428 13.13 28.35 16.73
CA PRO A 428 14.48 27.87 16.95
C PRO A 428 15.54 28.98 16.80
N GLU A 429 15.37 29.94 15.90
CA GLU A 429 16.35 31.02 15.70
C GLU A 429 16.49 31.91 16.94
N GLU A 430 15.36 32.32 17.52
CA GLU A 430 15.33 33.11 18.76
C GLU A 430 15.93 32.33 19.94
N ALA A 431 15.58 31.05 20.05
CA ALA A 431 16.09 30.17 21.08
C ALA A 431 17.62 29.92 20.96
N ILE A 432 18.15 29.80 19.73
CA ILE A 432 19.59 29.71 19.47
C ILE A 432 20.29 31.00 19.90
N GLY A 433 19.72 32.17 19.56
CA GLY A 433 20.25 33.46 19.98
C GLY A 433 20.31 33.61 21.50
N LEU A 434 19.24 33.20 22.19
CA LEU A 434 19.17 33.19 23.65
C LEU A 434 20.26 32.29 24.28
N LEU A 435 20.43 31.07 23.77
CA LEU A 435 21.45 30.14 24.28
C LEU A 435 22.86 30.70 24.11
N LYS A 436 23.19 31.23 22.93
CA LYS A 436 24.51 31.84 22.68
C LYS A 436 24.78 32.98 23.66
N ALA A 437 23.83 33.89 23.85
CA ALA A 437 23.96 35.01 24.76
C ALA A 437 24.13 34.56 26.22
N GLU A 438 23.38 33.55 26.67
CA GLU A 438 23.48 33.05 28.03
C GLU A 438 24.76 32.25 28.28
N ILE A 439 25.23 31.45 27.32
CA ILE A 439 26.52 30.75 27.40
C ILE A 439 27.65 31.79 27.49
N GLN A 440 27.68 32.77 26.59
CA GLN A 440 28.72 33.81 26.57
C GLN A 440 28.75 34.64 27.87
N ARG A 441 27.58 34.87 28.49
CA ARG A 441 27.46 35.64 29.73
C ARG A 441 27.86 34.85 30.96
N LYS A 442 27.53 33.56 31.02
CA LYS A 442 27.62 32.74 32.24
C LYS A 442 28.81 31.80 32.26
N VAL A 443 29.36 31.39 31.11
CA VAL A 443 30.47 30.43 31.05
C VAL A 443 31.80 31.18 31.01
N THR A 444 32.72 30.81 31.89
CA THR A 444 34.07 31.38 31.96
C THR A 444 35.09 30.26 32.17
N PRO A 445 36.17 30.18 31.38
CA PRO A 445 36.53 31.02 30.23
C PRO A 445 35.50 30.98 29.07
N PRO A 446 35.54 31.94 28.11
CA PRO A 446 34.63 31.91 26.96
C PRO A 446 34.74 30.59 26.18
N LEU A 447 33.60 30.01 25.84
CA LEU A 447 33.50 28.73 25.15
C LEU A 447 32.69 28.89 23.86
N ASP A 448 33.25 28.44 22.73
CA ASP A 448 32.54 28.44 21.46
C ASP A 448 31.76 27.13 21.28
N VAL A 449 30.42 27.24 21.30
CA VAL A 449 29.50 26.10 21.19
C VAL A 449 28.76 26.21 19.86
N THR A 450 28.83 25.16 19.05
CA THR A 450 28.07 25.11 17.80
C THR A 450 26.62 24.78 18.11
N ILE A 451 25.68 25.61 17.66
CA ILE A 451 24.24 25.41 17.92
C ILE A 451 23.49 25.46 16.60
N ASP A 452 22.74 24.39 16.31
CA ASP A 452 21.93 24.25 15.10
C ASP A 452 20.54 23.66 15.41
N SER A 453 19.63 23.73 14.43
CA SER A 453 18.29 23.15 14.54
C SER A 453 18.17 21.90 13.66
N LEU A 454 17.73 20.81 14.28
CA LEU A 454 17.38 19.55 13.63
C LEU A 454 15.87 19.36 13.61
N GLU A 455 15.40 18.47 12.74
CA GLU A 455 14.00 18.06 12.70
C GLU A 455 13.87 16.59 13.10
N SER A 456 12.94 16.30 13.99
CA SER A 456 12.62 14.95 14.47
C SER A 456 11.13 14.82 14.70
N GLU A 457 10.51 13.79 14.13
CA GLU A 457 9.06 13.55 14.21
C GLU A 457 8.21 14.81 13.87
N GLY A 458 8.65 15.61 12.89
CA GLY A 458 7.98 16.85 12.47
C GLY A 458 8.11 18.03 13.46
N LYS A 459 8.97 17.92 14.47
CA LYS A 459 9.27 18.95 15.46
C LYS A 459 10.69 19.46 15.29
N LYS A 460 10.90 20.77 15.50
CA LYS A 460 12.23 21.37 15.52
C LYS A 460 12.87 21.17 16.89
N ILE A 461 14.06 20.58 16.91
CA ILE A 461 14.90 20.33 18.09
C ILE A 461 16.17 21.15 17.94
N ILE A 462 16.67 21.71 19.03
CA ILE A 462 17.96 22.42 19.03
C ILE A 462 19.03 21.44 19.46
N ARG A 463 20.15 21.40 18.72
CA ARG A 463 21.33 20.64 19.07
C ARG A 463 22.47 21.60 19.40
N LEU A 464 23.08 21.42 20.57
CA LEU A 464 24.31 22.10 20.96
C LEU A 464 25.45 21.08 20.91
N VAL A 465 26.50 21.36 20.15
CA VAL A 465 27.73 20.57 20.11
C VAL A 465 28.78 21.32 20.92
N VAL A 466 29.07 20.77 22.10
CA VAL A 466 30.00 21.32 23.07
C VAL A 466 31.37 20.66 22.85
N PRO A 467 32.42 21.42 22.52
CA PRO A 467 33.75 20.84 22.36
C PRO A 467 34.35 20.47 23.73
N LYS A 468 35.38 19.61 23.71
CA LYS A 468 36.29 19.49 24.85
C LYS A 468 36.98 20.83 25.07
N GLY A 469 36.91 21.35 26.28
CA GLY A 469 37.50 22.62 26.66
C GLY A 469 39.03 22.60 26.55
N SER A 470 39.61 23.68 26.05
CA SER A 470 41.07 23.90 26.03
C SER A 470 41.58 24.48 27.35
N ASP A 471 40.75 25.26 28.04
CA ASP A 471 41.11 26.08 29.20
C ASP A 471 40.37 25.62 30.46
N VAL A 472 40.37 24.31 30.70
CA VAL A 472 39.74 23.68 31.87
C VAL A 472 40.42 24.19 33.16
N PRO A 473 39.68 24.58 34.21
CA PRO A 473 38.24 24.40 34.39
C PRO A 473 37.39 25.56 33.85
N TYR A 474 36.33 25.19 33.14
CA TYR A 474 35.20 26.07 32.84
C TYR A 474 34.25 26.10 34.05
N ALA A 475 33.69 27.28 34.32
CA ALA A 475 32.79 27.54 35.43
C ALA A 475 31.56 28.34 34.98
N VAL A 476 30.44 28.08 35.64
CA VAL A 476 29.23 28.91 35.58
C VAL A 476 29.38 30.09 36.56
N ASP A 477 29.09 31.29 36.09
CA ASP A 477 29.19 32.56 36.82
C ASP A 477 30.58 32.74 37.48
N GLY A 478 31.64 32.21 36.85
CA GLY A 478 33.04 32.33 37.26
C GLY A 478 33.46 31.55 38.52
N THR A 479 32.53 30.84 39.17
CA THR A 479 32.80 30.22 40.48
C THR A 479 32.34 28.77 40.60
N LYS A 480 31.34 28.35 39.82
CA LYS A 480 30.73 27.01 39.94
C LYS A 480 31.21 26.09 38.82
N ILE A 481 32.08 25.14 39.17
CA ILE A 481 32.58 24.13 38.24
C ILE A 481 31.62 22.94 38.27
N TYR A 482 31.22 22.47 37.09
CA TYR A 482 30.39 21.28 36.93
C TYR A 482 31.19 20.20 36.20
N VAL A 483 30.98 18.95 36.61
CA VAL A 483 31.55 17.75 35.99
C VAL A 483 30.44 16.80 35.60
N ARG A 484 30.72 15.95 34.61
CA ARG A 484 29.78 14.94 34.14
C ARG A 484 30.25 13.55 34.54
N SER A 485 29.40 12.84 35.27
CA SER A 485 29.64 11.44 35.64
C SER A 485 28.53 10.57 35.05
N GLU A 486 28.91 9.62 34.20
CA GLU A 486 27.98 8.81 33.40
C GLU A 486 26.93 9.67 32.68
N SER A 487 25.70 9.73 33.17
CA SER A 487 24.60 10.48 32.56
C SER A 487 24.21 11.76 33.30
N GLU A 488 24.83 12.02 34.46
CA GLU A 488 24.46 13.09 35.37
C GLU A 488 25.51 14.22 35.42
N THR A 489 25.01 15.44 35.64
CA THR A 489 25.84 16.63 35.81
C THR A 489 25.74 17.10 37.26
N SER A 490 26.88 17.18 37.94
CA SER A 490 27.00 17.56 39.35
C SER A 490 28.01 18.69 39.52
N LEU A 491 27.89 19.41 40.65
CA LEU A 491 28.91 20.39 41.05
C LEU A 491 30.19 19.62 41.44
N ALA A 492 31.35 20.08 40.96
CA ALA A 492 32.62 19.45 41.26
C ALA A 492 32.94 19.51 42.76
N LEU A 493 33.45 18.40 43.30
CA LEU A 493 34.06 18.34 44.62
C LEU A 493 35.49 18.89 44.57
N ARG A 494 36.10 19.16 45.73
CA ARG A 494 37.44 19.76 45.81
C ARG A 494 38.55 18.93 45.13
N ASP A 495 38.34 17.62 45.06
CA ASP A 495 39.31 16.66 44.52
C ASP A 495 39.05 16.31 43.04
N GLU A 496 38.00 16.89 42.43
CA GLU A 496 37.61 16.79 41.02
C GLU A 496 37.93 18.09 40.28
#